data_AF-X0S377-F1
#
_entry.id   AF-X0S377-F1
#
_cell.length_a   1.000
_cell.length_b   1.000
_cell.length_c   1.000
_cell.angle_alpha   90.00
_cell.angle_beta   90.00
_cell.angle_gamma   90.00
#
_symmetry.space_group_name_H-M   'P 1'
#
loop_
_entity.id
_entity.type
_entity.pdbx_description
1 polymer ?
#
loop_
_entity_poly.entity_id
_entity_poly.type
_entity_poly.pdbx_seq_one_letter_code
_entity_poly.pdbx_strand_id
1 'polypeptide(L)'
;YGFAGADEKSMDTLHEALQFDTYNHGRYRGCISLPLTISYRCSQAVAKEAQSIVPEFTSHLVNPEGSVTRGSLDNPQPGDMVLCRVNASLISQAFKLISSGIPSKIIGKDIKSSILNLIDSLNPDSVMDLVRKIEKQKESEVAYLEKQKPVPYAAVLAVRDKYNCLLSICREATSISCAQHMIHSLFSDDDKVDCVRLSSIHRAKGLEADNVYVIRPDLLPHPLAKSDWQVEQEMNLKYVAITRARNNLIWVEE
;
A
#
# COMPACT_ATOMS: atom_id res chain seq x y z
N TYR A 1 -10.72 2.73 -4.12
CA TYR A 1 -11.51 1.55 -3.70
C TYR A 1 -12.33 1.01 -4.86
N GLY A 2 -12.00 1.35 -6.11
CA GLY A 2 -12.74 0.87 -7.29
C GLY A 2 -12.83 -0.65 -7.33
N PHE A 3 -11.71 -1.30 -7.01
CA PHE A 3 -11.63 -2.76 -6.94
C PHE A 3 -12.47 -3.45 -5.85
N ALA A 4 -12.97 -2.69 -4.86
CA ALA A 4 -13.85 -3.19 -3.81
C ALA A 4 -15.33 -2.87 -4.09
N GLY A 5 -15.65 -2.41 -5.31
CA GLY A 5 -17.01 -2.09 -5.76
C GLY A 5 -17.42 -0.63 -5.58
N ALA A 6 -16.51 0.27 -5.19
CA ALA A 6 -16.80 1.70 -5.19
C ALA A 6 -16.82 2.23 -6.63
N ASP A 7 -17.88 2.91 -7.04
CA ASP A 7 -17.94 3.53 -8.36
C ASP A 7 -16.99 4.73 -8.43
N GLU A 8 -16.02 4.66 -9.35
CA GLU A 8 -15.04 5.73 -9.58
C GLU A 8 -15.70 7.02 -10.07
N LYS A 9 -16.86 6.93 -10.72
CA LYS A 9 -17.63 8.07 -11.24
C LYS A 9 -18.70 8.56 -10.29
N SER A 10 -18.77 8.02 -9.07
CA SER A 10 -19.82 8.37 -8.11
C SER A 10 -19.87 9.87 -7.81
N MET A 11 -18.71 10.53 -7.67
CA MET A 11 -18.63 11.98 -7.43
C MET A 11 -19.01 12.81 -8.66
N ASP A 12 -18.61 12.38 -9.85
CA ASP A 12 -18.99 13.04 -11.10
C ASP A 12 -20.50 12.92 -11.34
N THR A 13 -21.05 11.72 -11.14
CA THR A 13 -22.48 11.44 -11.24
C THR A 13 -23.27 12.25 -10.20
N LEU A 14 -22.74 12.40 -8.98
CA LEU A 14 -23.35 13.24 -7.95
C LEU A 14 -23.36 14.71 -8.38
N HIS A 15 -22.23 15.21 -8.91
CA HIS A 15 -22.15 16.57 -9.42
C HIS A 15 -23.13 16.78 -10.58
N GLU A 16 -23.16 15.86 -11.55
CA GLU A 16 -24.07 15.90 -12.69
C GLU A 16 -25.54 15.85 -12.29
N ALA A 17 -25.89 15.07 -11.26
CA ALA A 17 -27.27 14.98 -10.76
C ALA A 17 -27.70 16.24 -10.00
N LEU A 18 -26.77 16.98 -9.39
CA LEU A 18 -27.05 18.13 -8.52
C LEU A 18 -26.73 19.50 -9.14
N GLN A 19 -26.02 19.55 -10.28
CA GLN A 19 -25.66 20.80 -10.95
C GLN A 19 -26.86 21.47 -11.64
N PHE A 20 -27.91 20.72 -11.96
CA PHE A 20 -29.06 21.27 -12.68
C PHE A 20 -29.96 22.09 -11.78
N ASP A 21 -30.13 23.34 -12.18
CA ASP A 21 -30.94 24.33 -11.50
C ASP A 21 -32.43 24.03 -11.72
N THR A 22 -33.02 23.21 -10.84
CA THR A 22 -34.46 22.97 -10.87
C THR A 22 -35.15 24.06 -10.09
N TYR A 23 -35.87 24.95 -10.80
CA TYR A 23 -36.76 25.92 -10.16
C TYR A 23 -37.89 25.17 -9.47
N ASN A 24 -37.76 24.99 -8.16
CA ASN A 24 -38.69 24.21 -7.36
C ASN A 24 -39.07 25.02 -6.12
N HIS A 25 -40.36 25.32 -5.94
CA HIS A 25 -40.87 26.15 -4.85
C HIS A 25 -40.23 27.57 -4.75
N GLY A 26 -39.95 28.21 -5.89
CA GLY A 26 -39.46 29.59 -5.92
C GLY A 26 -37.99 29.78 -5.54
N ARG A 27 -37.18 28.70 -5.52
CA ARG A 27 -35.74 28.76 -5.25
C ARG A 27 -34.97 28.01 -6.32
N TYR A 28 -33.86 28.63 -6.75
CA TYR A 28 -32.82 27.98 -7.55
C TYR A 28 -32.04 27.00 -6.65
N ARG A 29 -31.80 25.79 -7.13
CA ARG A 29 -31.10 24.69 -6.42
C ARG A 29 -30.02 24.14 -7.33
N GLY A 30 -28.76 24.34 -6.95
CA GLY A 30 -27.60 23.75 -7.63
C GLY A 30 -26.47 23.47 -6.65
N CYS A 31 -25.48 22.70 -7.09
CA CYS A 31 -24.24 22.48 -6.34
C CYS A 31 -23.08 23.30 -6.91
N ILE A 32 -22.20 23.79 -6.03
CA ILE A 32 -20.91 24.39 -6.41
C ILE A 32 -19.77 23.47 -5.94
N SER A 33 -18.71 23.38 -6.73
CA SER A 33 -17.51 22.62 -6.35
C SER A 33 -16.53 23.54 -5.61
N LEU A 34 -16.12 23.11 -4.41
CA LEU A 34 -15.15 23.82 -3.58
C LEU A 34 -13.98 22.87 -3.30
N PRO A 35 -12.91 22.89 -4.12
CA PRO A 35 -11.83 21.92 -3.99
C PRO A 35 -10.93 22.26 -2.79
N LEU A 36 -10.50 21.22 -2.07
CA LEU A 36 -9.53 21.34 -0.99
C LEU A 36 -8.13 21.04 -1.53
N THR A 37 -7.52 22.06 -2.12
CA THR A 37 -6.26 21.94 -2.86
C THR A 37 -5.00 22.17 -2.01
N ILE A 38 -5.13 22.80 -0.85
CA ILE A 38 -3.99 23.22 -0.01
C ILE A 38 -3.78 22.21 1.13
N SER A 39 -2.58 21.64 1.20
CA SER A 39 -2.12 20.80 2.30
C SER A 39 -1.41 21.61 3.37
N TYR A 40 -1.84 21.48 4.62
CA TYR A 40 -1.17 22.02 5.81
C TYR A 40 -0.19 21.04 6.44
N ARG A 41 0.16 19.98 5.71
CA ARG A 41 0.88 18.83 6.24
C ARG A 41 2.10 18.46 5.41
N CYS A 42 1.94 18.34 4.09
CA CYS A 42 3.05 18.00 3.22
C CYS A 42 3.97 19.22 3.04
N SER A 43 5.27 19.00 3.06
CA SER A 43 6.29 19.99 2.71
C SER A 43 6.14 20.48 1.27
N GLN A 44 6.80 21.59 0.94
CA GLN A 44 6.77 22.15 -0.42
C GLN A 44 7.25 21.14 -1.47
N ALA A 45 8.36 20.44 -1.18
CA ALA A 45 8.94 19.44 -2.07
C ALA A 45 8.01 18.23 -2.28
N VAL A 46 7.39 17.71 -1.20
CA VAL A 46 6.47 16.57 -1.29
C VAL A 46 5.20 16.95 -2.06
N ALA A 47 4.66 18.15 -1.85
CA ALA A 47 3.51 18.62 -2.62
C ALA A 47 3.85 18.76 -4.10
N LYS A 48 5.03 19.29 -4.43
CA LYS A 48 5.50 19.39 -5.82
C LYS A 48 5.63 18.03 -6.50
N GLU A 49 6.08 17.00 -5.79
CA GLU A 49 6.10 15.63 -6.33
C GLU A 49 4.66 15.12 -6.58
N ALA A 50 3.73 15.38 -5.66
CA ALA A 50 2.33 14.99 -5.80
C ALA A 50 1.62 15.71 -6.96
N GLN A 51 2.04 16.93 -7.32
CA GLN A 51 1.51 17.69 -8.47
C GLN A 51 1.71 17.00 -9.81
N SER A 52 2.68 16.08 -9.92
CA SER A 52 2.82 15.25 -11.13
C SER A 52 1.61 14.34 -11.39
N ILE A 53 0.79 14.11 -10.36
CA ILE A 53 -0.43 13.28 -10.43
C ILE A 53 -1.68 14.14 -10.26
N VAL A 54 -1.67 15.06 -9.29
CA VAL A 54 -2.80 15.96 -8.99
C VAL A 54 -2.29 17.41 -9.06
N PRO A 55 -2.33 18.07 -10.24
CA PRO A 55 -1.70 19.37 -10.45
C PRO A 55 -2.15 20.49 -9.51
N GLU A 56 -3.40 20.42 -9.04
CA GLU A 56 -3.97 21.42 -8.12
C GLU A 56 -3.48 21.25 -6.68
N PHE A 57 -2.90 20.12 -6.31
CA PHE A 57 -2.44 19.87 -4.94
C PHE A 57 -1.24 20.75 -4.60
N THR A 58 -1.37 21.59 -3.59
CA THR A 58 -0.34 22.56 -3.18
C THR A 58 -0.02 22.44 -1.70
N SER A 59 1.14 22.93 -1.29
CA SER A 59 1.52 23.03 0.12
C SER A 59 1.26 24.44 0.64
N HIS A 60 0.80 24.56 1.88
CA HIS A 60 0.65 25.85 2.53
C HIS A 60 2.02 26.51 2.76
N LEU A 61 2.11 27.83 2.59
CA LEU A 61 3.37 28.61 2.67
C LEU A 61 4.13 28.49 4.00
N VAL A 62 3.45 28.05 5.07
CA VAL A 62 4.06 27.86 6.41
C VAL A 62 4.77 26.52 6.55
N ASN A 63 4.52 25.57 5.65
CA ASN A 63 5.13 24.26 5.70
C ASN A 63 6.61 24.33 5.31
N PRO A 64 7.45 23.45 5.86
CA PRO A 64 8.87 23.43 5.52
C PRO A 64 9.08 23.08 4.04
N GLU A 65 10.27 23.39 3.52
CA GLU A 65 10.68 22.97 2.17
C GLU A 65 10.68 21.45 2.03
N GLY A 66 11.26 20.75 3.02
CA GLY A 66 11.40 19.29 3.00
C GLY A 66 12.32 18.82 1.87
N SER A 67 12.22 17.54 1.50
CA SER A 67 13.00 17.00 0.38
C SER A 67 12.33 15.80 -0.30
N VAL A 68 12.64 15.62 -1.59
CA VAL A 68 12.30 14.42 -2.35
C VAL A 68 13.58 13.91 -2.99
N THR A 69 14.02 12.72 -2.62
CA THR A 69 15.28 12.14 -3.10
C THR A 69 15.08 10.73 -3.64
N ARG A 70 16.06 10.24 -4.41
CA ARG A 70 16.19 8.86 -4.86
C ARG A 70 17.48 8.29 -4.29
N GLY A 71 17.45 7.10 -3.71
CA GLY A 71 18.62 6.50 -3.06
C GLY A 71 18.31 5.16 -2.41
N SER A 72 19.09 4.78 -1.41
CA SER A 72 18.91 3.56 -0.63
C SER A 72 18.13 3.80 0.67
N LEU A 73 17.66 2.72 1.29
CA LEU A 73 17.09 2.76 2.63
C LEU A 73 18.21 2.80 3.68
N ASP A 74 18.83 3.96 3.83
CA ASP A 74 19.96 4.14 4.73
C ASP A 74 19.50 4.52 6.14
N ASN A 75 19.70 3.60 7.09
CA ASN A 75 19.52 3.81 8.53
C ASN A 75 18.19 4.52 8.93
N PRO A 76 17.02 3.96 8.57
CA PRO A 76 15.74 4.53 8.99
C PRO A 76 15.61 4.56 10.51
N GLN A 77 15.02 5.63 11.04
CA GLN A 77 14.90 5.88 12.47
C GLN A 77 13.52 5.46 13.01
N PRO A 78 13.39 5.18 14.32
CA PRO A 78 12.08 5.00 14.94
C PRO A 78 11.14 6.17 14.62
N GLY A 79 9.91 5.86 14.21
CA GLY A 79 8.92 6.84 13.74
C GLY A 79 8.86 7.00 12.22
N ASP A 80 9.95 6.69 11.50
CA ASP A 80 9.96 6.65 10.04
C ASP A 80 9.03 5.55 9.52
N MET A 81 8.57 5.74 8.27
CA MET A 81 7.67 4.80 7.63
C MET A 81 8.21 4.32 6.29
N VAL A 82 8.15 3.02 6.06
CA VAL A 82 8.53 2.38 4.79
C VAL A 82 7.27 1.85 4.13
N LEU A 83 7.06 2.24 2.88
CA LEU A 83 5.89 1.89 2.10
C LEU A 83 6.27 1.06 0.88
N CYS A 84 5.39 0.14 0.51
CA CYS A 84 5.49 -0.59 -0.75
C CYS A 84 4.10 -0.87 -1.32
N ARG A 85 4.04 -1.11 -2.63
CA ARG A 85 2.80 -1.56 -3.28
C ARG A 85 2.39 -2.97 -2.85
N VAL A 86 3.36 -3.84 -2.56
CA VAL A 86 3.17 -5.26 -2.27
C VAL A 86 3.74 -5.60 -0.89
N ASN A 87 3.09 -6.50 -0.16
CA ASN A 87 3.53 -6.87 1.19
C ASN A 87 4.75 -7.81 1.17
N ALA A 88 4.93 -8.62 0.12
CA ALA A 88 6.05 -9.55 0.05
C ALA A 88 7.42 -8.83 0.11
N SER A 89 7.55 -7.69 -0.57
CA SER A 89 8.74 -6.84 -0.51
C SER A 89 8.94 -6.22 0.88
N LEU A 90 7.87 -5.87 1.59
CA LEU A 90 7.96 -5.36 2.96
C LEU A 90 8.47 -6.40 3.93
N ILE A 91 8.06 -7.67 3.81
CA ILE A 91 8.56 -8.76 4.65
C ILE A 91 10.06 -8.94 4.45
N SER A 92 10.49 -9.01 3.19
CA SER A 92 11.91 -9.12 2.86
C SER A 92 12.70 -7.95 3.42
N GLN A 93 12.17 -6.73 3.31
CA GLN A 93 12.82 -5.53 3.85
C GLN A 93 12.82 -5.49 5.39
N ALA A 94 11.75 -5.95 6.04
CA ALA A 94 11.68 -6.03 7.49
C ALA A 94 12.77 -6.97 8.05
N PHE A 95 12.96 -8.13 7.42
CA PHE A 95 14.04 -9.04 7.80
C PHE A 95 15.42 -8.41 7.63
N LYS A 96 15.68 -7.71 6.51
CA LYS A 96 16.93 -6.95 6.28
C LYS A 96 17.18 -5.89 7.37
N LEU A 97 16.15 -5.17 7.78
CA LEU A 97 16.26 -4.15 8.83
C LEU A 97 16.54 -4.78 10.21
N ILE A 98 15.80 -5.84 10.56
CA ILE A 98 15.97 -6.55 11.82
C ILE A 98 17.37 -7.19 11.91
N SER A 99 17.86 -7.79 10.82
CA SER A 99 19.21 -8.36 10.79
C SER A 99 20.31 -7.29 10.88
N SER A 100 20.01 -6.06 10.45
CA SER A 100 20.89 -4.89 10.61
C SER A 100 20.77 -4.21 11.99
N GLY A 101 20.00 -4.79 12.92
CA GLY A 101 19.81 -4.26 14.27
C GLY A 101 18.82 -3.09 14.36
N ILE A 102 18.06 -2.80 13.31
CA ILE A 102 17.05 -1.75 13.28
C ILE A 102 15.69 -2.36 13.65
N PRO A 103 15.09 -1.99 14.81
CA PRO A 103 13.76 -2.46 15.18
C PRO A 103 12.74 -2.02 14.14
N SER A 104 11.98 -2.98 13.61
CA SER A 104 10.95 -2.69 12.63
C SER A 104 9.75 -3.63 12.74
N LYS A 105 8.57 -3.13 12.37
CA LYS A 105 7.31 -3.87 12.41
C LYS A 105 6.48 -3.58 11.18
N ILE A 106 5.79 -4.60 10.69
CA ILE A 106 4.78 -4.46 9.64
C ILE A 106 3.43 -4.17 10.30
N ILE A 107 2.82 -3.07 9.90
CA ILE A 107 1.52 -2.63 10.41
C ILE A 107 0.40 -3.29 9.60
N GLY A 108 -0.50 -3.99 10.30
CA GLY A 108 -1.73 -4.53 9.70
C GLY A 108 -2.14 -5.91 10.23
N LYS A 109 -3.35 -5.97 10.79
CA LYS A 109 -3.93 -7.18 11.41
C LYS A 109 -4.25 -8.30 10.43
N ASP A 110 -4.78 -7.94 9.26
CA ASP A 110 -5.41 -8.90 8.35
C ASP A 110 -4.42 -9.83 7.65
N ILE A 111 -3.17 -9.39 7.46
CA ILE A 111 -2.14 -10.17 6.78
C ILE A 111 -1.64 -11.28 7.69
N LYS A 112 -1.40 -10.96 8.97
CA LYS A 112 -0.94 -11.92 9.98
C LYS A 112 -1.88 -13.11 10.10
N SER A 113 -3.16 -12.85 10.33
CA SER A 113 -4.18 -13.90 10.46
C SER A 113 -4.36 -14.69 9.17
N SER A 114 -4.36 -14.02 8.01
CA SER A 114 -4.49 -14.68 6.71
C SER A 114 -3.34 -15.65 6.43
N ILE A 115 -2.11 -15.29 6.78
CA ILE A 115 -0.93 -16.15 6.57
C ILE A 115 -0.94 -17.33 7.56
N LEU A 116 -1.24 -17.10 8.84
CA LEU A 116 -1.30 -18.17 9.84
C LEU A 116 -2.37 -19.20 9.47
N ASN A 117 -3.58 -18.75 9.11
CA ASN A 117 -4.66 -19.64 8.68
C ASN A 117 -4.27 -20.47 7.44
N LEU A 118 -3.45 -19.92 6.54
CA LEU A 118 -2.98 -20.63 5.36
C LEU A 118 -1.97 -21.73 5.72
N ILE A 119 -1.06 -21.47 6.66
CA ILE A 119 -0.13 -22.49 7.19
C ILE A 119 -0.91 -23.62 7.84
N ASP A 120 -1.88 -23.29 8.70
CA ASP A 120 -2.70 -24.27 9.41
C ASP A 120 -3.56 -25.10 8.44
N SER A 121 -4.14 -24.47 7.42
CA SER A 121 -4.92 -25.17 6.39
C SER A 121 -4.08 -26.09 5.50
N LEU A 122 -2.82 -25.74 5.23
CA LEU A 122 -1.93 -26.55 4.41
C LEU A 122 -1.33 -27.74 5.18
N ASN A 123 -1.32 -27.65 6.51
CA ASN A 123 -0.79 -28.62 7.45
C ASN A 123 0.51 -29.31 6.94
N PRO A 124 1.61 -28.54 6.77
CA PRO A 124 2.84 -29.04 6.19
C PRO A 124 3.69 -29.84 7.20
N ASP A 125 4.34 -30.91 6.73
CA ASP A 125 5.26 -31.70 7.58
C ASP A 125 6.64 -31.04 7.74
N SER A 126 7.04 -30.19 6.79
CA SER A 126 8.32 -29.49 6.77
C SER A 126 8.23 -28.18 5.99
N VAL A 127 9.21 -27.30 6.14
CA VAL A 127 9.29 -26.05 5.35
C VAL A 127 9.33 -26.35 3.85
N MET A 128 10.04 -27.40 3.43
CA MET A 128 10.10 -27.83 2.02
C MET A 128 8.76 -28.37 1.51
N ASP A 129 7.97 -29.03 2.36
CA ASP A 129 6.61 -29.43 2.02
C ASP A 129 5.67 -28.22 1.93
N LEU A 130 5.80 -27.27 2.85
CA LEU A 130 5.06 -26.00 2.84
C LEU A 130 5.30 -25.23 1.53
N VAL A 131 6.55 -25.04 1.13
CA VAL A 131 6.90 -24.35 -0.14
C VAL A 131 6.25 -25.02 -1.35
N ARG A 132 6.35 -26.35 -1.47
CA ARG A 132 5.73 -27.10 -2.58
C ARG A 132 4.21 -26.95 -2.59
N LYS A 133 3.56 -27.03 -1.42
CA LYS A 133 2.11 -26.86 -1.29
C LYS A 133 1.68 -25.43 -1.67
N ILE A 134 2.43 -24.42 -1.23
CA ILE A 134 2.20 -23.01 -1.57
C ILE A 134 2.27 -22.77 -3.07
N GLU A 135 3.33 -23.24 -3.73
CA GLU A 135 3.51 -23.01 -5.18
C GLU A 135 2.37 -23.65 -5.97
N LYS A 136 2.03 -24.90 -5.65
CA LYS A 136 0.91 -25.60 -6.28
C LYS A 136 -0.43 -24.88 -6.07
N GLN A 137 -0.71 -24.46 -4.84
CA GLN A 137 -1.99 -23.81 -4.54
C GLN A 137 -2.07 -22.42 -5.17
N LYS A 138 -0.97 -21.64 -5.12
CA LYS A 138 -0.83 -20.35 -5.79
C LYS A 138 -1.14 -20.45 -7.28
N GLU A 139 -0.52 -21.40 -7.99
CA GLU A 139 -0.77 -21.60 -9.42
C GLU A 139 -2.24 -21.94 -9.69
N SER A 140 -2.83 -22.84 -8.91
CA SER A 140 -4.23 -23.24 -9.08
C SER A 140 -5.22 -22.11 -8.83
N GLU A 141 -5.03 -21.31 -7.77
CA GLU A 141 -5.94 -20.23 -7.37
C GLU A 141 -5.81 -19.03 -8.33
N VAL A 142 -4.59 -18.70 -8.75
CA VAL A 142 -4.35 -17.65 -9.76
C VAL A 142 -4.97 -18.06 -11.10
N ALA A 143 -4.72 -19.28 -11.56
CA ALA A 143 -5.30 -19.76 -12.82
C ALA A 143 -6.83 -19.83 -12.78
N TYR A 144 -7.41 -20.13 -11.63
CA TYR A 144 -8.87 -20.09 -11.44
C TYR A 144 -9.42 -18.66 -11.58
N LEU A 145 -8.81 -17.68 -10.91
CA LEU A 145 -9.23 -16.28 -11.00
C LEU A 145 -9.03 -15.69 -12.40
N GLU A 146 -7.93 -16.03 -13.07
CA GLU A 146 -7.63 -15.57 -14.44
C GLU A 146 -8.60 -16.15 -15.49
N LYS A 147 -9.31 -17.25 -15.20
CA LYS A 147 -10.35 -17.80 -16.08
C LYS A 147 -11.69 -17.07 -15.97
N GLN A 148 -11.91 -16.27 -14.92
CA GLN A 148 -13.16 -15.52 -14.75
C GLN A 148 -13.25 -14.35 -15.74
N LYS A 149 -14.48 -13.99 -16.13
CA LYS A 149 -14.75 -12.87 -17.03
C LYS A 149 -15.79 -11.93 -16.42
N PRO A 150 -15.44 -10.66 -16.10
CA PRO A 150 -14.10 -10.07 -16.21
C PRO A 150 -13.12 -10.67 -15.19
N VAL A 151 -11.82 -10.62 -15.49
CA VAL A 151 -10.78 -11.09 -14.57
C VAL A 151 -10.73 -10.15 -13.36
N PRO A 152 -10.87 -10.65 -12.11
CA PRO A 152 -10.84 -9.84 -10.92
C PRO A 152 -9.40 -9.44 -10.56
N TYR A 153 -8.89 -8.40 -11.22
CA TYR A 153 -7.51 -7.92 -11.13
C TYR A 153 -6.97 -7.81 -9.69
N ALA A 154 -7.70 -7.12 -8.80
CA ALA A 154 -7.25 -6.93 -7.42
C ALA A 154 -7.22 -8.21 -6.61
N ALA A 155 -8.15 -9.15 -6.87
CA ALA A 155 -8.13 -10.46 -6.22
C ALA A 155 -6.89 -11.26 -6.67
N VAL A 156 -6.57 -11.24 -7.97
CA VAL A 156 -5.35 -11.89 -8.49
C VAL A 156 -4.08 -11.32 -7.83
N LEU A 157 -3.98 -10.00 -7.72
CA LEU A 157 -2.85 -9.36 -7.02
C LEU A 157 -2.77 -9.75 -5.54
N ALA A 158 -3.90 -9.69 -4.83
CA ALA A 158 -3.97 -10.03 -3.41
C ALA A 158 -3.55 -11.48 -3.15
N VAL A 159 -4.01 -12.42 -4.00
CA VAL A 159 -3.64 -13.83 -3.93
C VAL A 159 -2.14 -14.02 -4.20
N ARG A 160 -1.60 -13.40 -5.25
CA ARG A 160 -0.15 -13.47 -5.56
C ARG A 160 0.70 -12.93 -4.41
N ASP A 161 0.33 -11.77 -3.88
CA ASP A 161 1.05 -11.15 -2.77
C ASP A 161 0.98 -12.00 -1.50
N LYS A 162 -0.20 -12.54 -1.15
CA LYS A 162 -0.40 -13.47 -0.02
C LYS A 162 0.58 -14.65 -0.06
N TYR A 163 0.67 -15.35 -1.19
CA TYR A 163 1.58 -16.49 -1.32
C TYR A 163 3.06 -16.07 -1.37
N ASN A 164 3.39 -14.97 -2.05
CA ASN A 164 4.76 -14.45 -2.09
C ASN A 164 5.26 -13.99 -0.71
N CYS A 165 4.37 -13.46 0.13
CA CYS A 165 4.66 -13.14 1.54
C CYS A 165 5.10 -14.39 2.30
N LEU A 166 4.31 -15.46 2.20
CA LEU A 166 4.59 -16.70 2.90
C LEU A 166 5.88 -17.36 2.37
N LEU A 167 6.13 -17.32 1.06
CA LEU A 167 7.41 -17.76 0.49
C LEU A 167 8.60 -16.96 1.03
N SER A 168 8.45 -15.65 1.22
CA SER A 168 9.51 -14.80 1.79
C SER A 168 9.83 -15.18 3.24
N ILE A 169 8.82 -15.54 4.04
CA ILE A 169 9.01 -16.05 5.41
C ILE A 169 9.66 -17.44 5.39
N CYS A 170 9.23 -18.33 4.48
CA CYS A 170 9.78 -19.69 4.39
C CYS A 170 11.26 -19.73 4.01
N ARG A 171 11.78 -18.70 3.33
CA ARG A 171 13.21 -18.59 3.00
C ARG A 171 14.08 -18.39 4.24
N GLU A 172 13.55 -17.70 5.25
CA GLU A 172 14.27 -17.39 6.49
C GLU A 172 13.96 -18.41 7.61
N ALA A 173 12.87 -19.16 7.49
CA ALA A 173 12.41 -20.10 8.51
C ALA A 173 13.10 -21.47 8.42
N THR A 174 13.55 -21.99 9.56
CA THR A 174 14.17 -23.32 9.68
C THR A 174 13.17 -24.45 9.98
N SER A 175 12.00 -24.10 10.48
CA SER A 175 10.91 -25.01 10.85
C SER A 175 9.56 -24.30 10.76
N ILE A 176 8.46 -25.07 10.79
CA ILE A 176 7.10 -24.51 10.76
C ILE A 176 6.82 -23.65 12.00
N SER A 177 7.24 -24.10 13.18
CA SER A 177 7.12 -23.31 14.41
C SER A 177 7.95 -22.03 14.35
N CYS A 178 9.17 -22.09 13.78
CA CYS A 178 9.98 -20.90 13.54
C CYS A 178 9.26 -19.91 12.61
N ALA A 179 8.67 -20.36 11.50
CA ALA A 179 7.89 -19.51 10.60
C ALA A 179 6.71 -18.83 11.33
N GLN A 180 5.96 -19.57 12.15
CA GLN A 180 4.87 -19.02 12.96
C GLN A 180 5.38 -17.95 13.93
N HIS A 181 6.47 -18.23 14.67
CA HIS A 181 7.07 -17.24 15.58
C HIS A 181 7.56 -15.98 14.86
N MET A 182 8.17 -16.12 13.67
CA MET A 182 8.59 -14.99 12.85
C MET A 182 7.39 -14.14 12.42
N ILE A 183 6.28 -14.75 12.04
CA ILE A 183 5.03 -14.03 11.73
C ILE A 183 4.52 -13.28 12.96
N HIS A 184 4.47 -13.94 14.13
CA HIS A 184 4.04 -13.26 15.35
C HIS A 184 4.94 -12.09 15.74
N SER A 185 6.24 -12.18 15.47
CA SER A 185 7.21 -11.12 15.76
C SER A 185 7.20 -9.98 14.73
N LEU A 186 7.03 -10.27 13.44
CA LEU A 186 7.11 -9.26 12.39
C LEU A 186 5.94 -8.28 12.38
N PHE A 187 4.74 -8.77 12.71
CA PHE A 187 3.51 -8.00 12.60
C PHE A 187 3.13 -7.37 13.94
N SER A 188 2.81 -6.08 13.91
CA SER A 188 2.24 -5.35 15.04
C SER A 188 0.81 -4.93 14.74
N ASP A 189 -0.02 -5.04 15.77
CA ASP A 189 -1.40 -4.57 15.79
C ASP A 189 -1.51 -3.13 16.35
N ASP A 190 -0.43 -2.63 16.95
CA ASP A 190 -0.30 -1.28 17.47
C ASP A 190 0.48 -0.43 16.48
N ASP A 191 -0.05 0.74 16.17
CA ASP A 191 0.54 1.74 15.28
C ASP A 191 1.53 2.66 16.03
N LYS A 192 1.56 2.60 17.37
CA LYS A 192 2.38 3.43 18.27
C LYS A 192 3.64 2.72 18.75
N VAL A 193 4.24 1.89 17.91
CA VAL A 193 5.51 1.23 18.25
C VAL A 193 6.66 2.19 17.98
N ASP A 194 7.56 2.32 18.95
CA ASP A 194 8.82 3.07 18.82
C ASP A 194 9.82 2.27 17.95
N CYS A 195 9.52 2.16 16.67
CA CYS A 195 10.32 1.44 15.67
C CYS A 195 10.05 1.99 14.26
N VAL A 196 10.77 1.46 13.27
CA VAL A 196 10.47 1.73 11.86
C VAL A 196 9.19 1.00 11.47
N ARG A 197 8.22 1.71 10.90
CA ARG A 197 6.90 1.18 10.54
C ARG A 197 6.87 0.80 9.06
N LEU A 198 6.62 -0.46 8.75
CA LEU A 198 6.43 -0.93 7.38
C LEU A 198 4.93 -1.09 7.10
N SER A 199 4.46 -0.60 5.95
CA SER A 199 3.05 -0.75 5.57
C SER A 199 2.89 -0.85 4.06
N SER A 200 1.90 -1.62 3.60
CA SER A 200 1.46 -1.46 2.21
C SER A 200 0.80 -0.10 2.03
N ILE A 201 0.89 0.45 0.82
CA ILE A 201 0.30 1.76 0.48
C ILE A 201 -1.21 1.78 0.72
N HIS A 202 -1.90 0.65 0.52
CA HIS A 202 -3.33 0.52 0.81
C HIS A 202 -3.65 0.73 2.28
N ARG A 203 -2.81 0.21 3.18
CA ARG A 203 -2.99 0.30 4.64
C ARG A 203 -2.44 1.59 5.24
N ALA A 204 -1.54 2.27 4.53
CA ALA A 204 -0.99 3.55 4.97
C ALA A 204 -1.97 4.73 4.85
N LYS A 205 -3.18 4.52 4.31
CA LYS A 205 -4.20 5.57 4.24
C LYS A 205 -4.56 6.05 5.65
N GLY A 206 -4.45 7.35 5.87
CA GLY A 206 -4.64 7.97 7.20
C GLY A 206 -3.42 7.88 8.11
N LEU A 207 -2.42 7.07 7.77
CA LEU A 207 -1.09 7.10 8.41
C LEU A 207 -0.21 8.15 7.74
N GLU A 208 0.82 8.56 8.46
CA GLU A 208 1.83 9.52 8.02
C GLU A 208 3.08 9.46 8.90
N ALA A 209 4.17 9.98 8.35
CA ALA A 209 5.46 10.08 9.01
C ALA A 209 6.22 11.31 8.48
N ASP A 210 7.16 11.80 9.27
CA ASP A 210 8.01 12.91 8.84
C ASP A 210 8.91 12.49 7.68
N ASN A 211 9.49 11.28 7.76
CA ASN A 211 10.21 10.65 6.66
C ASN A 211 9.47 9.41 6.17
N VAL A 212 9.28 9.32 4.85
CA VAL A 212 8.69 8.15 4.19
C VAL A 212 9.63 7.63 3.13
N TYR A 213 9.92 6.33 3.20
CA TYR A 213 10.67 5.60 2.21
C TYR A 213 9.70 4.77 1.38
N VAL A 214 9.73 4.90 0.05
CA VAL A 214 8.93 4.06 -0.83
C VAL A 214 9.86 3.07 -1.52
N ILE A 215 9.79 1.81 -1.10
CA ILE A 215 10.57 0.72 -1.68
C ILE A 215 9.86 0.14 -2.91
N ARG A 216 10.65 -0.34 -3.86
CA ARG A 216 10.15 -0.88 -5.14
C ARG A 216 9.24 0.10 -5.89
N PRO A 217 9.71 1.34 -6.18
CA PRO A 217 8.95 2.32 -6.95
C PRO A 217 8.63 1.84 -8.37
N ASP A 218 9.37 0.84 -8.88
CA ASP A 218 9.08 0.12 -10.13
C ASP A 218 7.71 -0.56 -10.15
N LEU A 219 7.09 -0.78 -8.98
CA LEU A 219 5.74 -1.33 -8.84
C LEU A 219 4.65 -0.26 -8.79
N LEU A 220 4.96 1.03 -9.05
CA LEU A 220 4.03 2.15 -9.01
C LEU A 220 4.08 2.98 -10.30
N PRO A 221 3.15 2.76 -11.26
CA PRO A 221 1.98 1.88 -11.18
C PRO A 221 2.32 0.39 -11.30
N HIS A 222 1.46 -0.50 -10.78
CA HIS A 222 1.74 -1.93 -10.82
C HIS A 222 1.77 -2.47 -12.28
N PRO A 223 2.80 -3.22 -12.71
CA PRO A 223 2.97 -3.68 -14.10
C PRO A 223 1.86 -4.58 -14.68
N LEU A 224 0.90 -5.00 -13.85
CA LEU A 224 -0.22 -5.85 -14.26
C LEU A 224 -1.47 -5.03 -14.54
N ALA A 225 -1.50 -3.74 -14.17
CA ALA A 225 -2.59 -2.83 -14.54
C ALA A 225 -2.52 -2.61 -16.04
N LYS A 226 -3.56 -3.05 -16.77
CA LYS A 226 -3.58 -3.04 -18.24
C LYS A 226 -4.59 -2.08 -18.82
N SER A 227 -5.74 -1.90 -18.17
CA SER A 227 -6.76 -0.95 -18.61
C SER A 227 -6.54 0.44 -18.01
N ASP A 228 -6.99 1.48 -18.70
CA ASP A 228 -6.78 2.88 -18.29
C ASP A 228 -7.27 3.15 -16.87
N TRP A 229 -8.48 2.68 -16.52
CA TRP A 229 -9.02 2.81 -15.16
C TRP A 229 -8.17 2.09 -14.09
N GLN A 230 -7.52 0.97 -14.43
CA GLN A 230 -6.62 0.28 -13.50
C GLN A 230 -5.34 1.08 -13.28
N VAL A 231 -4.79 1.64 -14.36
CA VAL A 231 -3.60 2.49 -14.30
C VAL A 231 -3.90 3.74 -13.47
N GLU A 232 -5.06 4.36 -13.67
CA GLU A 232 -5.51 5.50 -12.88
C GLU A 232 -5.64 5.14 -11.38
N GLN A 233 -6.26 4.01 -11.04
CA GLN A 233 -6.32 3.55 -9.65
C GLN A 233 -4.92 3.33 -9.05
N GLU A 234 -3.95 2.83 -9.81
CA GLU A 234 -2.57 2.65 -9.34
C GLU A 234 -1.82 4.00 -9.22
N MET A 235 -2.10 4.96 -10.09
CA MET A 235 -1.60 6.35 -9.95
C MET A 235 -2.17 7.02 -8.70
N ASN A 236 -3.43 6.77 -8.37
CA ASN A 236 -4.03 7.21 -7.10
C ASN A 236 -3.32 6.58 -5.89
N LEU A 237 -2.85 5.34 -5.98
CA LEU A 237 -2.02 4.74 -4.94
C LEU A 237 -0.65 5.38 -4.85
N LYS A 238 -0.03 5.71 -5.99
CA LYS A 238 1.24 6.46 -6.00
C LYS A 238 1.09 7.82 -5.33
N TYR A 239 -0.01 8.54 -5.59
CA TYR A 239 -0.36 9.78 -4.89
C TYR A 239 -0.51 9.56 -3.37
N VAL A 240 -1.19 8.49 -2.96
CA VAL A 240 -1.29 8.13 -1.53
C VAL A 240 0.11 7.94 -0.93
N ALA A 241 0.99 7.20 -1.59
CA ALA A 241 2.35 6.93 -1.13
C ALA A 241 3.16 8.21 -0.93
N ILE A 242 3.17 9.10 -1.93
CA ILE A 242 3.85 10.41 -1.88
C ILE A 242 3.32 11.23 -0.71
N THR A 243 2.00 11.37 -0.62
CA THR A 243 1.35 12.20 0.40
C THR A 243 1.41 11.58 1.79
N ARG A 244 2.01 10.41 2.02
CA ARG A 244 2.24 9.94 3.39
C ARG A 244 3.40 10.67 4.07
N ALA A 245 4.32 11.25 3.29
CA ALA A 245 5.43 12.04 3.79
C ALA A 245 4.95 13.42 4.25
N ARG A 246 5.32 13.82 5.47
CA ARG A 246 5.16 15.21 5.91
C ARG A 246 6.33 16.06 5.46
N ASN A 247 7.56 15.61 5.70
CA ASN A 247 8.77 16.41 5.42
C ASN A 247 9.57 15.84 4.25
N ASN A 248 9.94 14.57 4.32
CA ASN A 248 10.88 13.94 3.39
C ASN A 248 10.29 12.68 2.75
N LEU A 249 10.42 12.59 1.43
CA LEU A 249 10.08 11.40 0.64
C LEU A 249 11.35 10.86 -0.02
N ILE A 250 11.63 9.57 0.21
CA ILE A 250 12.77 8.89 -0.37
C ILE A 250 12.25 7.75 -1.25
N TRP A 251 12.49 7.85 -2.55
CA TRP A 251 12.27 6.74 -3.48
C TRP A 251 13.45 5.78 -3.40
N VAL A 252 13.21 4.58 -2.90
CA VAL A 252 14.29 3.58 -2.71
C VAL A 252 14.46 2.75 -3.97
N GLU A 253 15.55 3.01 -4.68
CA GLU A 253 15.94 2.28 -5.90
C GLU A 253 16.92 1.16 -5.48
N GLU A 254 16.56 -0.10 -5.76
CA GLU A 254 17.44 -1.28 -5.58
C GLU A 254 18.21 -1.59 -6.87
#